data_AF-A0A9D4HU37-F1
#
_entry.id   AF-A0A9D4HU37-F1
#
_cell.length_a   1.000
_cell.length_b   1.000
_cell.length_c   1.000
_cell.angle_alpha   90.00
_cell.angle_beta   90.00
_cell.angle_gamma   90.00
#
_symmetry.space_group_name_H-M   'P 1'
#
loop_
_entity.id
_entity.type
_entity.pdbx_description
1 polymer ?
#
loop_
_entity_poly.entity_id
_entity_poly.type
_entity_poly.pdbx_seq_one_letter_code
_entity_poly.pdbx_strand_id
1 'polypeptide(L)'
;MPPEVQKWDPKTMFNLSQQELDIIAKRKAMVQERKQLFRVLNDPRASGFGGTVFDPAMQRWYSARHTYGQHFKATRSHYAWLWGALILPVGFFTYFITKERNEREARYRRGEVSTKDKPFKNNY
;
A
#
# COMPACT_ATOMS: atom_id res chain seq x y z
N MET A 1 7.36 25.94 2.91
CA MET A 1 8.22 24.73 2.84
C MET A 1 7.81 23.81 3.98
N PRO A 2 7.76 22.48 3.78
CA PRO A 2 7.62 21.57 4.92
C PRO A 2 8.80 21.83 5.88
N PRO A 3 8.57 21.89 7.20
CA PRO A 3 9.66 22.07 8.15
C PRO A 3 10.65 20.90 8.00
N GLU A 4 11.94 21.20 8.01
CA GLU A 4 13.00 20.19 8.02
C GLU A 4 12.72 19.22 9.18
N VAL A 5 12.65 17.92 8.88
CA VAL A 5 12.39 16.91 9.90
C VAL A 5 13.64 16.80 10.78
N GLN A 6 13.62 17.50 11.91
CA GLN A 6 14.69 17.46 12.90
C GLN A 6 14.91 15.99 13.33
N LYS A 7 16.09 15.46 12.98
CA LYS A 7 16.53 14.13 13.46
C LYS A 7 16.62 14.19 14.98
N TRP A 8 16.22 13.12 15.65
CA TRP A 8 16.27 13.05 17.11
C TRP A 8 17.70 13.28 17.59
N ASP A 9 17.94 14.45 18.20
CA ASP A 9 19.19 14.83 18.82
C ASP A 9 18.90 15.38 20.23
N PRO A 10 19.30 14.66 21.30
CA PRO A 10 19.02 15.07 22.68
C PRO A 10 19.66 16.41 23.06
N LYS A 11 20.70 16.87 22.36
CA LYS A 11 21.39 18.14 22.69
C LYS A 11 20.65 19.38 22.19
N THR A 12 19.82 19.23 21.15
CA THR A 12 19.12 20.37 20.53
C THR A 12 17.72 20.59 21.10
N MET A 13 17.19 19.66 21.91
CA MET A 13 15.83 19.73 22.48
C MET A 13 15.61 20.92 23.42
N PHE A 14 16.66 21.49 24.00
CA PHE A 14 16.56 22.55 25.01
C PHE A 14 16.72 23.96 24.44
N ASN A 15 17.15 24.10 23.17
CA ASN A 15 17.35 25.37 22.48
C ASN A 15 16.29 25.57 21.39
N LEU A 16 15.02 25.49 21.76
CA LEU A 16 13.89 25.62 20.84
C LEU A 16 13.54 27.09 20.62
N SER A 17 13.28 27.47 19.38
CA SER A 17 12.70 28.77 19.03
C SER A 17 11.24 28.87 19.49
N GLN A 18 10.73 30.09 19.68
CA GLN A 18 9.34 30.31 20.10
C GLN A 18 8.32 29.63 19.15
N GLN A 19 8.61 29.61 17.85
CA GLN A 19 7.75 28.96 16.85
C GLN A 19 7.67 27.44 17.05
N GLU A 20 8.78 26.80 17.41
CA GLU A 20 8.83 25.36 17.66
C GLU A 20 8.11 25.00 18.96
N LEU A 21 8.21 25.84 19.99
CA LEU A 21 7.44 25.70 21.22
C LEU A 21 5.94 25.74 20.95
N ASP A 22 5.47 26.64 20.08
CA ASP A 22 4.06 26.72 19.70
C ASP A 22 3.60 25.46 18.94
N ILE A 23 4.46 24.90 18.07
CA ILE A 23 4.18 23.64 17.37
C ILE A 23 4.08 22.48 18.36
N ILE A 24 4.99 22.41 19.34
CA ILE A 24 4.98 21.38 20.39
C ILE A 24 3.71 21.52 21.24
N ALA A 25 3.35 22.73 21.63
CA ALA A 25 2.13 23.01 22.39
C ALA A 25 0.88 22.56 21.62
N LYS A 26 0.78 22.87 20.31
CA LYS A 26 -0.30 22.41 19.43
C LYS A 26 -0.37 20.90 19.33
N ARG A 27 0.78 20.22 19.17
CA ARG A 27 0.84 18.74 19.15
C ARG A 27 0.40 18.13 20.48
N LYS A 28 0.83 18.73 21.60
CA LYS A 28 0.44 18.29 22.95
C LYS A 28 -1.07 18.44 23.16
N ALA A 29 -1.67 19.53 22.68
CA ALA A 29 -3.12 19.73 22.71
C ALA A 29 -3.86 18.63 21.92
N MET A 30 -3.41 18.31 20.69
CA MET A 30 -4.00 17.21 19.91
C MET A 30 -3.89 15.84 20.62
N VAL A 31 -2.79 15.57 21.33
CA VAL A 31 -2.66 14.33 22.12
C VAL A 31 -3.61 14.34 23.33
N GLN A 32 -3.85 15.49 23.95
CA GLN A 32 -4.81 15.62 25.05
C GLN A 32 -6.25 15.37 24.58
N GLU A 33 -6.63 15.80 23.38
CA GLU A 33 -7.93 15.48 22.78
C GLU A 33 -8.11 13.96 22.61
N ARG A 34 -7.07 13.23 22.17
CA ARG A 34 -7.11 11.76 22.11
C ARG A 34 -7.32 11.10 23.47
N LYS A 35 -6.85 11.70 24.57
CA LYS A 35 -7.11 11.20 25.92
C LYS A 35 -8.59 11.25 26.29
N GLN A 36 -9.38 12.14 25.70
CA GLN A 36 -10.82 12.21 25.93
C GLN A 36 -11.55 10.98 25.37
N LEU A 37 -11.10 10.44 24.24
CA LEU A 37 -11.62 9.19 23.68
C LEU A 37 -11.44 8.02 24.65
N PHE A 38 -10.28 7.94 25.31
CA PHE A 38 -10.03 6.93 26.35
C PHE A 38 -10.95 7.09 27.56
N ARG A 39 -11.44 8.30 27.87
CA ARG A 39 -12.43 8.48 28.94
C ARG A 39 -13.78 7.90 28.57
N VAL A 40 -14.23 8.13 27.34
CA VAL A 40 -15.48 7.56 26.81
C VAL A 40 -15.39 6.03 26.71
N LEU A 41 -14.25 5.51 26.28
CA LEU A 41 -13.99 4.06 26.23
C LEU A 41 -14.05 3.39 27.61
N ASN A 42 -13.54 4.07 28.64
CA ASN A 42 -13.51 3.55 30.01
C ASN A 42 -14.76 3.89 30.84
N ASP A 43 -15.78 4.52 30.24
CA ASP A 43 -17.04 4.81 30.94
C ASP A 43 -17.91 3.54 31.00
N PRO A 44 -18.19 2.99 32.20
CA PRO A 44 -19.03 1.80 32.32
C PRO A 44 -20.47 2.03 31.83
N ARG A 45 -20.94 3.28 31.78
CA ARG A 45 -22.28 3.63 31.27
C ARG A 45 -22.38 3.53 29.75
N ALA A 46 -21.25 3.63 29.04
CA ALA A 46 -21.20 3.54 27.58
C ALA A 46 -21.43 2.09 27.07
N SER A 47 -21.42 1.09 27.96
CA SER A 47 -21.55 -0.34 27.61
C SER A 47 -22.98 -0.82 27.36
N GLY A 48 -24.01 -0.01 27.65
CA GLY A 48 -25.40 -0.45 27.73
C GLY A 48 -26.12 -0.76 26.41
N PHE A 49 -25.60 -0.32 25.25
CA PHE A 49 -26.27 -0.50 23.95
C PHE A 49 -25.22 -0.60 22.81
N GLY A 50 -24.71 -1.81 22.53
CA GLY A 50 -23.90 -2.05 21.31
C GLY A 50 -22.56 -1.31 21.25
N GLY A 51 -21.82 -1.31 22.35
CA GLY A 51 -20.67 -0.44 22.65
C GLY A 51 -19.46 -0.54 21.73
N THR A 52 -19.44 0.27 20.67
CA THR A 52 -18.19 0.70 20.02
C THR A 52 -18.11 2.21 20.03
N VAL A 53 -16.99 2.75 20.52
CA VAL A 53 -16.74 4.20 20.48
C VAL A 53 -16.32 4.58 19.07
N PHE A 54 -17.07 5.49 18.46
CA PHE A 54 -16.74 6.00 17.15
C PHE A 54 -15.47 6.86 17.21
N ASP A 55 -14.45 6.48 16.44
CA ASP A 55 -13.23 7.26 16.28
C ASP A 55 -13.23 8.01 14.93
N PRO A 56 -13.37 9.35 14.93
CA PRO A 56 -13.31 10.16 13.71
C PRO A 56 -11.96 10.09 12.99
N ALA A 57 -10.87 9.77 13.68
CA ALA A 57 -9.57 9.62 13.05
C ALA A 57 -9.52 8.34 12.20
N MET A 58 -9.99 7.22 12.76
CA MET A 58 -10.10 5.97 12.02
C MET A 58 -11.06 6.08 10.84
N GLN A 59 -12.23 6.71 11.04
CA GLN A 59 -13.17 6.93 9.95
C GLN A 59 -12.54 7.75 8.81
N ARG A 60 -11.84 8.86 9.12
CA ARG A 60 -11.14 9.66 8.10
C ARG A 60 -10.08 8.86 7.36
N TRP A 61 -9.32 8.02 8.05
CA TRP A 61 -8.34 7.14 7.43
C TRP A 61 -8.98 6.15 6.46
N TYR A 62 -10.08 5.52 6.88
CA TYR A 62 -10.85 4.64 6.02
C TYR A 62 -11.44 5.37 4.81
N SER A 63 -12.07 6.52 5.02
CA SER A 63 -12.62 7.34 3.94
C SER A 63 -11.54 7.76 2.94
N ALA A 64 -10.39 8.26 3.42
CA ALA A 64 -9.27 8.62 2.56
C ALA A 64 -8.80 7.43 1.69
N ARG A 65 -8.83 6.21 2.24
CA ARG A 65 -8.45 4.99 1.52
C ARG A 65 -9.45 4.56 0.46
N HIS A 66 -10.74 4.78 0.68
CA HIS A 66 -11.78 4.43 -0.29
C HIS A 66 -11.96 5.53 -1.35
N THR A 67 -11.58 6.76 -1.05
CA THR A 67 -11.72 7.92 -1.94
C THR A 67 -10.47 8.19 -2.80
N TYR A 68 -9.48 7.29 -2.79
CA TYR A 68 -8.26 7.43 -3.61
C TYR A 68 -8.54 7.62 -5.10
N GLY A 69 -9.51 6.89 -5.65
CA GLY A 69 -9.87 6.99 -7.08
C GLY A 69 -10.34 8.38 -7.49
N GLN A 70 -11.05 9.10 -6.61
CA GLN A 70 -11.54 10.45 -6.89
C GLN A 70 -10.42 11.50 -6.93
N HIS A 71 -9.30 11.21 -6.28
CA HIS A 71 -8.15 12.13 -6.18
C HIS A 71 -6.98 11.69 -7.08
N PHE A 72 -7.18 10.67 -7.92
CA PHE A 72 -6.12 10.16 -8.78
C PHE A 72 -5.73 11.21 -9.83
N LYS A 73 -4.42 11.46 -9.95
CA LYS A 73 -3.84 12.31 -10.99
C LYS A 73 -2.90 11.47 -11.85
N ALA A 74 -3.18 11.43 -13.14
CA ALA A 74 -2.37 10.73 -14.12
C ALA A 74 -1.02 11.46 -14.30
N THR A 75 0.00 10.99 -13.58
CA THR A 75 1.38 11.52 -13.63
C THR A 75 2.29 10.53 -14.33
N ARG A 76 3.37 10.99 -14.96
CA ARG A 76 4.35 10.12 -15.64
C ARG A 76 4.87 8.97 -14.75
N SER A 77 5.08 9.23 -13.46
CA SER A 77 5.50 8.20 -12.50
C SER A 77 4.46 7.08 -12.33
N HIS A 78 3.17 7.40 -12.28
CA HIS A 78 2.09 6.42 -12.20
C HIS A 78 2.02 5.55 -13.46
N TYR A 79 2.21 6.15 -14.63
CA TYR A 79 2.30 5.38 -15.88
C TYR A 79 3.51 4.45 -15.89
N ALA A 80 4.68 4.91 -15.48
CA ALA A 80 5.86 4.05 -15.39
C ALA A 80 5.63 2.86 -14.44
N TRP A 81 4.98 3.10 -13.29
CA TRP A 81 4.60 2.03 -12.38
C TRP A 81 3.62 1.04 -13.02
N LEU A 82 2.60 1.52 -13.72
CA LEU A 82 1.62 0.66 -14.42
C LEU A 82 2.29 -0.18 -15.51
N TRP A 83 3.16 0.43 -16.31
CA TRP A 83 3.94 -0.30 -17.33
C TRP A 83 4.83 -1.36 -16.69
N GLY A 84 5.56 -1.01 -15.62
CA GLY A 84 6.49 -1.90 -14.95
C GLY A 84 5.82 -3.04 -14.17
N ALA A 85 4.69 -2.76 -13.51
CA ALA A 85 4.01 -3.72 -12.64
C ALA A 85 3.00 -4.59 -13.38
N LEU A 86 2.40 -4.10 -14.46
CA LEU A 86 1.35 -4.83 -15.19
C LEU A 86 1.79 -5.28 -16.58
N ILE A 87 2.22 -4.33 -17.41
CA ILE A 87 2.43 -4.63 -18.85
C ILE A 87 3.71 -5.44 -19.06
N LEU A 88 4.81 -5.10 -18.38
CA LEU A 88 6.06 -5.82 -18.50
C LEU A 88 5.94 -7.29 -18.08
N PRO A 89 5.37 -7.66 -16.91
CA PRO A 89 5.23 -9.07 -16.53
C PRO A 89 4.35 -9.85 -17.50
N VAL A 90 3.22 -9.27 -17.93
CA VAL A 90 2.32 -9.94 -18.89
C VAL A 90 3.02 -10.16 -20.23
N GLY A 91 3.70 -9.15 -20.76
CA GLY A 91 4.49 -9.26 -21.99
C GLY A 91 5.64 -10.27 -21.86
N PHE A 92 6.30 -10.28 -20.71
CA PHE A 92 7.37 -11.22 -20.41
C PHE A 92 6.85 -12.67 -20.40
N PHE A 93 5.81 -12.98 -19.63
CA PHE A 93 5.27 -14.33 -19.55
C PHE A 93 4.71 -14.82 -20.89
N THR A 94 3.98 -13.96 -21.61
CA THR A 94 3.44 -14.33 -22.94
C THR A 94 4.55 -14.64 -23.94
N TYR A 95 5.65 -13.87 -23.93
CA TYR A 95 6.80 -14.14 -24.78
C TYR A 95 7.46 -15.49 -24.45
N PHE A 96 7.73 -15.76 -23.17
CA PHE A 96 8.37 -17.01 -22.74
C PHE A 96 7.52 -18.24 -23.07
N ILE A 97 6.21 -18.19 -22.79
CA ILE A 97 5.28 -19.28 -23.11
C ILE A 97 5.24 -19.52 -24.63
N THR A 98 5.17 -18.45 -25.42
CA THR A 98 5.11 -18.56 -26.89
C THR A 98 6.40 -19.13 -27.45
N LYS A 99 7.55 -18.68 -26.93
CA LYS A 99 8.86 -19.18 -27.33
C LYS A 99 9.00 -20.67 -27.03
N GLU A 100 8.67 -21.10 -25.82
CA GLU A 100 8.73 -22.51 -25.43
C GLU A 100 7.81 -23.37 -26.31
N ARG A 101 6.59 -22.89 -26.59
CA ARG A 101 5.64 -23.57 -27.47
C ARG A 101 6.20 -23.73 -28.89
N ASN A 102 6.74 -22.66 -29.46
CA ASN A 102 7.29 -22.69 -30.82
C ASN A 102 8.51 -23.60 -30.91
N GLU A 103 9.41 -23.57 -29.92
CA GLU A 103 10.57 -24.46 -29.86
C GLU A 103 10.14 -25.93 -29.73
N ARG A 104 9.12 -26.21 -28.91
CA ARG A 104 8.55 -27.55 -28.74
C ARG A 104 7.92 -28.06 -30.04
N GLU A 105 7.14 -27.23 -30.72
CA GLU A 105 6.58 -27.57 -32.03
C GLU A 105 7.67 -27.80 -33.08
N ALA A 106 8.74 -26.99 -33.08
CA ALA A 106 9.86 -27.16 -33.99
C ALA A 106 10.59 -28.49 -33.74
N ARG A 107 10.81 -28.88 -32.48
CA ARG A 107 11.36 -30.21 -32.12
C ARG A 107 10.49 -31.35 -32.63
N TYR A 108 9.16 -31.20 -32.52
CA TYR A 108 8.21 -32.19 -33.07
C TYR A 108 8.28 -32.30 -34.60
N ARG A 109 8.43 -31.19 -35.32
CA ARG A 109 8.57 -31.20 -36.79
C ARG A 109 9.89 -31.80 -37.26
N ARG A 110 10.98 -31.61 -36.52
CA ARG A 110 12.30 -32.19 -36.83
C ARG A 110 12.41 -33.68 -36.50
N GLY A 111 11.41 -34.26 -35.82
CA GLY A 111 11.43 -35.67 -35.43
C GLY A 111 12.37 -36.00 -34.26
N GLU A 112 12.86 -34.99 -33.56
CA GLU A 112 13.79 -35.14 -32.42
C GLU A 112 13.14 -35.72 -31.17
N VAL A 113 11.80 -35.79 -31.13
CA VAL A 113 11.04 -36.34 -30.00
C VAL A 113 10.37 -37.64 -30.43
N SER A 114 10.70 -38.72 -29.72
CA SER A 114 10.05 -40.03 -29.90
C SER A 114 8.55 -39.90 -29.64
N THR A 115 7.72 -40.61 -30.43
CA THR A 115 6.27 -40.59 -30.28
C THR A 115 5.81 -41.05 -28.89
N LYS A 116 6.64 -41.83 -28.17
CA LYS A 116 6.38 -42.27 -26.79
C LYS A 116 6.52 -41.15 -25.75
N ASP A 117 7.37 -40.14 -26.02
CA ASP A 117 7.66 -39.05 -25.09
C ASP A 117 6.75 -37.82 -25.30
N LYS A 118 5.81 -37.92 -26.25
CA LYS A 118 4.80 -36.89 -26.46
C LYS A 118 3.78 -36.95 -25.32
N PRO A 119 3.51 -35.85 -24.60
CA PRO A 119 2.46 -35.84 -23.59
C PRO A 119 1.14 -36.26 -24.26
N PHE A 120 0.49 -37.27 -23.70
CA PHE A 120 -0.74 -37.85 -24.25
C PHE A 120 -1.81 -36.75 -24.33
N LYS A 121 -2.40 -36.55 -25.52
CA LYS A 121 -3.29 -35.42 -25.86
C LYS A 121 -4.58 -35.34 -25.02
N ASN A 122 -4.82 -36.28 -24.11
CA ASN A 122 -6.10 -36.47 -23.41
C ASN A 122 -6.13 -36.03 -21.94
N ASN A 123 -5.09 -35.38 -21.42
CA ASN A 123 -5.12 -34.83 -20.07
C ASN A 123 -5.11 -33.29 -20.14
N TYR A 124 -6.29 -32.71 -20.34
CA TYR A 124 -6.62 -31.33 -20.01
C TYR A 124 -7.77 -31.33 -19.01
#